data_AF-A0A917ATW2-F1
#
_entry.id   AF-A0A917ATW2-F1
#
_cell.length_a   1.000
_cell.length_b   1.000
_cell.length_c   1.000
_cell.angle_alpha   90.00
_cell.angle_beta   90.00
_cell.angle_gamma   90.00
#
_symmetry.space_group_name_H-M   'P 1'
#
loop_
_entity.id
_entity.type
_entity.pdbx_description
1 polymer ?
#
loop_
_entity_poly.entity_id
_entity_poly.type
_entity_poly.pdbx_seq_one_letter_code
_entity_poly.pdbx_strand_id
1 'polypeptide(L)'
;MGNPAEELSVILREWQAGEGRSMEALRDTKSSSGLRKHLTAMRLLEEVAERVERMASEGRKVRGYQDLWPRLGRGILAIKSRWTQRPVTGAADFKESDLDLLDQLGELLDLDQTRVIINAESQDRLIELMEESLSVLDSDSSLPEATSSYIRRCLERLLTCLREYERHGRSATEEAVQHAYFAMQAAEVESDEPSKWQRLREQVLVPLPAGIISGAAVNLIAAATGTG
;
A
#
# COMPACT_ATOMS: atom_id res chain seq x y z
N MET A 1 -5.38 -10.75 5.27
CA MET A 1 -4.34 -9.99 6.02
C MET A 1 -4.93 -9.45 7.31
N GLY A 2 -4.15 -9.50 8.39
CA GLY A 2 -4.53 -9.05 9.73
C GLY A 2 -4.61 -7.53 9.84
N ASN A 3 -4.83 -7.04 11.05
CA ASN A 3 -4.96 -5.62 11.33
C ASN A 3 -3.55 -4.99 11.39
N PRO A 4 -3.21 -4.03 10.52
CA PRO A 4 -1.83 -3.54 10.45
C PRO A 4 -1.37 -2.82 11.72
N ALA A 5 -2.29 -2.25 12.50
CA ALA A 5 -1.97 -1.62 13.78
C ALA A 5 -1.64 -2.68 14.85
N GLU A 6 -2.40 -3.78 14.92
CA GLU A 6 -2.10 -4.91 15.81
C GLU A 6 -0.78 -5.58 15.43
N GLU A 7 -0.59 -5.87 14.14
CA GLU A 7 0.66 -6.49 13.64
C GLU A 7 1.88 -5.60 13.94
N LEU A 8 1.75 -4.28 13.80
CA LEU A 8 2.79 -3.34 14.16
C LEU A 8 3.03 -3.33 15.67
N SER A 9 1.96 -3.30 16.48
CA SER A 9 2.04 -3.30 17.94
C SER A 9 2.81 -4.52 18.46
N VAL A 10 2.58 -5.71 17.90
CA VAL A 10 3.34 -6.93 18.25
C VAL A 10 4.85 -6.73 18.03
N ILE A 11 5.26 -6.20 16.88
CA ILE A 11 6.68 -5.96 16.58
C ILE A 11 7.28 -4.93 17.56
N LEU A 12 6.53 -3.84 17.82
CA LEU A 12 7.02 -2.77 18.68
C LEU A 12 7.11 -3.18 20.15
N ARG A 13 6.15 -3.97 20.66
CA ARG A 13 6.18 -4.56 22.01
C ARG A 13 7.35 -5.52 22.18
N GLU A 14 7.67 -6.31 21.16
CA GLU A 14 8.88 -7.16 21.18
C GLU A 14 10.16 -6.31 21.28
N TRP A 15 10.26 -5.22 20.52
CA TRP A 15 11.40 -4.31 20.61
C TRP A 15 11.43 -3.56 21.95
N GLN A 16 10.28 -3.15 22.47
CA GLN A 16 10.15 -2.51 23.78
C GLN A 16 10.65 -3.42 24.91
N ALA A 17 10.27 -4.70 24.90
CA ALA A 17 10.67 -5.70 25.89
C ALA A 17 12.18 -6.01 25.90
N GLY A 18 12.90 -5.59 24.85
CA GLY A 18 14.35 -5.69 24.76
C GLY A 18 15.10 -4.68 25.65
N GLU A 19 14.85 -4.71 26.95
CA GLU A 19 15.40 -3.78 27.93
C GLU A 19 16.93 -3.62 27.81
N GLY A 20 17.39 -2.36 27.82
CA GLY A 20 18.81 -2.00 27.77
C GLY A 20 19.50 -2.21 26.40
N ARG A 21 18.85 -2.85 25.43
CA ARG A 21 19.40 -3.02 24.08
C ARG A 21 19.17 -1.76 23.23
N SER A 22 20.15 -1.44 22.41
CA SER A 22 19.99 -0.40 21.40
C SER A 22 19.00 -0.85 20.32
N MET A 23 18.28 0.10 19.73
CA MET A 23 17.41 -0.18 18.59
C MET A 23 18.16 -0.76 17.39
N GLU A 24 19.44 -0.43 17.23
CA GLU A 24 20.31 -1.07 16.23
C GLU A 24 20.44 -2.59 16.48
N ALA A 25 20.62 -3.00 17.74
CA ALA A 25 20.73 -4.41 18.11
C ALA A 25 19.38 -5.14 18.13
N LEU A 26 18.27 -4.44 18.38
CA LEU A 26 16.92 -5.02 18.39
C LEU A 26 16.37 -5.26 16.99
N ARG A 27 16.66 -4.35 16.05
CA ARG A 27 16.25 -4.51 14.64
C ARG A 27 17.06 -5.57 13.92
N ASP A 28 18.32 -5.77 14.33
CA ASP A 28 19.25 -6.74 13.73
C ASP A 28 19.22 -6.73 12.19
N THR A 29 19.30 -5.55 11.58
CA THR A 29 19.17 -5.37 10.12
C THR A 29 20.30 -6.03 9.32
N LYS A 30 21.30 -6.59 10.00
CA LYS A 30 22.38 -7.38 9.40
C LYS A 30 21.95 -8.82 9.12
N SER A 31 20.95 -9.35 9.84
CA SER A 31 20.36 -10.65 9.52
C SER A 31 19.19 -10.49 8.56
N SER A 32 18.98 -11.48 7.69
CA SER A 32 17.83 -11.48 6.76
C SER A 32 16.50 -11.51 7.50
N SER A 33 16.45 -12.06 8.72
CA SER A 33 15.26 -12.06 9.57
C SER A 33 14.97 -10.67 10.14
N GLY A 34 15.99 -10.03 10.74
CA GLY A 34 15.85 -8.69 11.31
C GLY A 34 15.59 -7.62 10.25
N LEU A 35 16.26 -7.69 9.10
CA LEU A 35 15.98 -6.80 7.97
C LEU A 35 14.53 -6.94 7.49
N ARG A 36 14.02 -8.16 7.33
CA ARG A 36 12.61 -8.37 6.95
C ARG A 36 11.67 -7.81 8.01
N LYS A 37 11.89 -8.09 9.29
CA LYS A 37 11.06 -7.54 10.38
C LYS A 37 11.08 -6.01 10.39
N HIS A 38 12.22 -5.38 10.16
CA HIS A 38 12.34 -3.92 10.05
C HIS A 38 11.55 -3.35 8.86
N LEU A 39 11.67 -3.96 7.69
CA LEU A 39 10.91 -3.55 6.50
C LEU A 39 9.40 -3.77 6.70
N THR A 40 9.00 -4.87 7.33
CA THR A 40 7.60 -5.12 7.71
C THR A 40 7.08 -4.03 8.64
N ALA A 41 7.83 -3.65 9.68
CA ALA A 41 7.42 -2.58 10.59
C ALA A 41 7.25 -1.23 9.87
N MET A 42 8.13 -0.90 8.93
CA MET A 42 8.01 0.32 8.11
C MET A 42 6.77 0.29 7.21
N ARG A 43 6.54 -0.83 6.52
CA ARG A 43 5.35 -1.04 5.68
C ARG A 43 4.05 -0.93 6.48
N LEU A 44 4.01 -1.55 7.66
CA LEU A 44 2.85 -1.49 8.54
C LEU A 44 2.62 -0.07 9.07
N LEU A 45 3.68 0.66 9.44
CA LEU A 45 3.57 2.06 9.87
C LEU A 45 2.96 2.94 8.76
N GLU A 46 3.41 2.76 7.52
CA GLU A 46 2.86 3.46 6.34
C GLU A 46 1.39 3.11 6.12
N GLU A 47 1.04 1.81 6.12
CA GLU A 47 -0.35 1.35 5.92
C GLU A 47 -1.30 1.90 7.00
N VAL A 48 -0.86 1.95 8.26
CA VAL A 48 -1.65 2.54 9.36
C VAL A 48 -1.79 4.05 9.18
N ALA A 49 -0.70 4.75 8.79
CA ALA A 49 -0.73 6.19 8.56
C ALA A 49 -1.71 6.57 7.44
N GLU A 50 -1.68 5.85 6.31
CA GLU A 50 -2.61 6.04 5.19
C GLU A 50 -4.07 5.87 5.61
N ARG A 51 -4.36 4.84 6.41
CA ARG A 51 -5.73 4.62 6.93
C ARG A 51 -6.18 5.76 7.84
N VAL A 52 -5.30 6.25 8.71
CA VAL A 52 -5.61 7.40 9.56
C VAL A 52 -5.78 8.68 8.75
N GLU A 53 -4.99 8.91 7.70
CA GLU A 53 -5.20 10.04 6.79
C GLU A 53 -6.53 9.95 6.06
N ARG A 54 -6.93 8.75 5.61
CA ARG A 54 -8.26 8.51 5.03
C ARG A 54 -9.37 8.86 6.03
N MET A 55 -9.30 8.33 7.24
CA MET A 55 -10.25 8.67 8.31
C MET A 55 -10.31 10.18 8.58
N ALA A 56 -9.17 10.88 8.54
CA ALA A 56 -9.14 12.34 8.66
C ALA A 56 -9.87 13.03 7.51
N SER A 57 -9.68 12.55 6.28
CA SER A 57 -10.35 13.06 5.07
C SER A 57 -11.87 12.84 5.09
N GLU A 58 -12.34 11.81 5.79
CA GLU A 58 -13.75 11.54 6.07
C GLU A 58 -14.31 12.41 7.22
N GLY A 59 -13.51 13.31 7.79
CA GLY A 59 -13.90 14.20 8.88
C GLY A 59 -13.84 13.57 10.27
N ARG A 60 -13.25 12.37 10.41
CA ARG A 60 -13.07 11.74 11.72
C ARG A 60 -11.98 12.46 12.53
N LYS A 61 -12.16 12.49 13.85
CA LYS A 61 -11.19 13.11 14.78
C LYS A 61 -10.05 12.14 15.08
N VAL A 62 -8.97 12.20 14.29
CA VAL A 62 -7.84 11.26 14.38
C VAL A 62 -6.49 11.91 14.69
N ARG A 63 -6.47 13.18 15.10
CA ARG A 63 -5.24 13.95 15.37
C ARG A 63 -4.30 13.26 16.36
N GLY A 64 -4.84 12.62 17.40
CA GLY A 64 -4.03 11.88 18.38
C GLY A 64 -3.20 10.75 17.74
N TYR A 65 -3.76 10.06 16.76
CA TYR A 65 -3.07 9.02 15.99
C TYR A 65 -2.09 9.63 14.97
N GLN A 66 -2.42 10.75 14.34
CA GLN A 66 -1.49 11.46 13.44
C GLN A 66 -0.21 11.91 14.15
N ASP A 67 -0.33 12.35 15.41
CA ASP A 67 0.81 12.77 16.23
C ASP A 67 1.71 11.57 16.66
N LEU A 68 1.23 10.33 16.49
CA LEU A 68 1.94 9.10 16.84
C LEU A 68 3.00 8.72 15.79
N TRP A 69 2.73 8.94 14.50
CA TRP A 69 3.61 8.49 13.39
C TRP A 69 5.03 9.03 13.45
N PRO A 70 5.26 10.34 13.66
CA PRO A 70 6.61 10.86 13.75
C PRO A 70 7.37 10.30 14.96
N ARG A 71 6.66 9.89 16.03
CA ARG A 71 7.28 9.28 17.22
C ARG A 71 7.70 7.84 16.92
N LEU A 72 6.77 7.02 16.45
CA LEU A 72 7.05 5.62 16.09
C LEU A 72 8.10 5.53 14.99
N GLY A 73 7.97 6.31 13.92
CA GLY A 73 8.92 6.33 12.82
C GLY A 73 10.35 6.66 13.25
N ARG A 74 10.54 7.60 14.18
CA ARG A 74 11.87 7.88 14.77
C ARG A 74 12.42 6.68 15.53
N GLY A 75 11.59 5.98 16.31
CA GLY A 75 11.96 4.77 17.02
C GLY A 75 12.35 3.63 16.07
N ILE A 76 11.51 3.33 15.07
CA ILE A 76 11.74 2.28 14.06
C ILE A 76 13.01 2.56 13.25
N LEU A 77 13.23 3.80 12.82
CA LEU A 77 14.44 4.21 12.09
C LEU A 77 15.67 4.38 12.99
N ALA A 78 15.49 4.34 14.31
CA ALA A 78 16.51 4.66 15.32
C ALA A 78 17.22 6.00 15.04
N ILE A 79 16.44 7.02 14.66
CA ILE A 79 16.97 8.36 14.37
C ILE A 79 17.45 8.97 15.69
N LYS A 80 18.77 9.10 15.83
CA LYS A 80 19.39 9.77 16.98
C LYS A 80 19.00 11.26 16.96
N SER A 81 18.45 11.76 18.06
CA SER A 81 18.29 13.20 18.21
C SER A 81 19.68 13.84 18.25
N ARG A 82 19.95 14.82 17.39
CA ARG A 82 21.29 15.41 17.19
C ARG A 82 21.88 16.09 18.44
N TRP A 83 21.07 16.28 19.48
CA TRP A 83 21.42 17.07 20.65
C TRP A 83 21.74 16.26 21.91
N THR A 84 21.27 15.03 22.05
CA THR A 84 21.38 14.31 23.33
C THR A 84 22.36 13.14 23.36
N GLN A 85 22.98 12.74 22.24
CA GLN A 85 23.81 11.51 22.12
C GLN A 85 23.22 10.24 22.76
N ARG A 86 21.96 10.28 23.20
CA ARG A 86 21.31 9.21 23.90
C ARG A 86 21.05 8.09 22.89
N PRO A 87 21.48 6.85 23.18
CA PRO A 87 21.13 5.73 22.34
C PRO A 87 19.60 5.58 22.32
N VAL A 88 19.06 5.36 21.14
CA VAL A 88 17.65 4.97 20.98
C VAL A 88 17.52 3.54 21.52
N THR A 89 16.62 3.33 22.47
CA THR A 89 16.39 2.03 23.13
C THR A 89 14.90 1.70 23.09
N GLY A 90 14.55 0.43 22.88
CA GLY A 90 13.15 0.00 22.73
C GLY A 90 12.24 0.55 23.83
N ALA A 91 12.57 0.31 25.10
CA ALA A 91 11.77 0.76 26.26
C ALA A 91 11.64 2.29 26.42
N ALA A 92 12.56 3.08 25.85
CA ALA A 92 12.54 4.54 25.99
C ALA A 92 11.82 5.23 24.83
N ASP A 93 11.93 4.67 23.64
CA ASP A 93 11.43 5.23 22.40
C ASP A 93 10.07 4.64 21.97
N PHE A 94 9.70 3.45 22.49
CA PHE A 94 8.35 2.89 22.42
C PHE A 94 7.73 2.89 23.81
N LYS A 95 7.00 3.97 24.12
CA LYS A 95 6.30 4.09 25.41
C LYS A 95 5.07 3.22 25.41
N GLU A 96 4.74 2.65 26.57
CA GLU A 96 3.53 1.83 26.74
C GLU A 96 2.27 2.57 26.25
N SER A 97 2.14 3.85 26.61
CA SER A 97 1.02 4.69 26.18
C SER A 97 0.92 4.89 24.67
N ASP A 98 2.05 4.85 23.94
CA ASP A 98 2.06 4.97 22.48
C ASP A 98 1.62 3.64 21.84
N LEU A 99 1.92 2.50 22.47
CA LEU A 99 1.50 1.16 22.03
C LEU A 99 0.03 0.89 22.35
N ASP A 100 -0.45 1.31 23.52
CA ASP A 100 -1.87 1.24 23.88
C ASP A 100 -2.74 2.07 22.93
N LEU A 101 -2.23 3.23 22.49
CA LEU A 101 -2.92 4.06 21.50
C LEU A 101 -2.94 3.38 20.12
N LEU A 102 -1.89 2.63 19.78
CA LEU A 102 -1.83 1.83 18.56
C LEU A 102 -2.81 0.64 18.61
N ASP A 103 -2.94 -0.01 19.77
CA ASP A 103 -3.91 -1.10 19.99
C ASP A 103 -5.36 -0.58 19.88
N GLN A 104 -5.66 0.56 20.48
CA GLN A 104 -6.97 1.24 20.33
C GLN A 104 -7.26 1.61 18.87
N LEU A 105 -6.24 2.04 18.13
CA LEU A 105 -6.39 2.27 16.71
C LEU A 105 -6.65 0.96 15.97
N GLY A 106 -6.01 -0.14 16.36
CA GLY A 106 -6.33 -1.47 15.88
C GLY A 106 -7.82 -1.76 15.97
N GLU A 107 -8.40 -1.69 17.18
CA GLU A 107 -9.84 -1.90 17.36
C GLU A 107 -10.69 -0.99 16.47
N LEU A 108 -10.30 0.28 16.35
CA LEU A 108 -11.01 1.25 15.51
C LEU A 108 -10.90 0.93 14.02
N LEU A 109 -9.75 0.42 13.55
CA LEU A 109 -9.53 -0.02 12.17
C LEU A 109 -10.24 -1.33 11.84
N ASP A 110 -10.49 -2.19 12.82
CA ASP A 110 -11.32 -3.39 12.63
C ASP A 110 -12.81 -3.05 12.55
N LEU A 111 -13.25 -2.02 13.29
CA LEU A 111 -14.60 -1.46 13.18
C LEU A 111 -14.81 -0.65 11.90
N ASP A 112 -13.73 -0.15 11.30
CA ASP A 112 -13.79 0.58 10.04
C ASP A 112 -14.01 -0.40 8.87
N GLN A 113 -15.26 -0.47 8.41
CA GLN A 113 -15.70 -1.32 7.31
C GLN A 113 -15.05 -0.96 5.95
N THR A 114 -14.23 0.10 5.88
CA THR A 114 -13.42 0.46 4.71
C THR A 114 -12.17 -0.42 4.53
N ARG A 115 -12.09 -1.54 5.27
CA ARG A 115 -11.16 -2.65 5.04
C ARG A 115 -11.49 -3.31 3.70
N VAL A 116 -11.13 -2.61 2.63
CA VAL A 116 -11.10 -3.11 1.28
C VAL A 116 -9.98 -4.14 1.20
N ILE A 117 -10.32 -5.38 1.50
CA ILE A 117 -9.45 -6.54 1.32
C ILE A 117 -9.67 -6.96 -0.13
N ILE A 118 -8.61 -6.91 -0.95
CA ILE A 118 -8.59 -7.72 -2.17
C ILE A 118 -8.59 -9.17 -1.66
N ASN A 119 -9.75 -9.82 -1.72
CA ASN A 119 -9.86 -11.21 -1.34
C ASN A 119 -9.16 -12.08 -2.41
N ALA A 120 -8.88 -13.35 -2.08
CA ALA A 120 -8.15 -14.24 -2.99
C ALA A 120 -8.85 -14.37 -4.36
N GLU A 121 -10.19 -14.40 -4.39
CA GLU A 121 -10.95 -14.47 -5.63
C GLU A 121 -10.79 -13.21 -6.51
N SER A 122 -10.85 -12.02 -5.91
CA SER A 122 -10.60 -10.75 -6.60
C SER A 122 -9.16 -10.65 -7.10
N GLN A 123 -8.20 -11.16 -6.32
CA GLN A 123 -6.79 -11.19 -6.68
C GLN A 123 -6.56 -12.10 -7.89
N ASP A 124 -7.11 -13.32 -7.86
CA ASP A 124 -7.00 -14.28 -8.97
C ASP A 124 -7.62 -13.72 -10.24
N ARG A 125 -8.81 -13.11 -10.16
CA ARG A 125 -9.45 -12.44 -11.30
C ARG A 125 -8.62 -11.31 -11.89
N LEU A 126 -7.97 -10.50 -11.04
CA LEU A 126 -7.09 -9.43 -11.52
C LEU A 126 -5.84 -10.01 -12.19
N ILE A 127 -5.29 -11.10 -11.67
CA ILE A 127 -4.15 -11.78 -12.28
C ILE A 127 -4.54 -12.30 -13.67
N GLU A 128 -5.66 -13.02 -13.79
CA GLU A 128 -6.17 -13.52 -15.06
C GLU A 128 -6.39 -12.38 -16.07
N LEU A 129 -7.00 -11.27 -15.63
CA LEU A 129 -7.23 -10.10 -16.47
C LEU A 129 -5.93 -9.43 -16.93
N MET A 130 -4.91 -9.38 -16.08
CA MET A 130 -3.60 -8.84 -16.47
C MET A 130 -2.89 -9.75 -17.47
N GLU A 131 -3.00 -11.06 -17.32
CA GLU A 131 -2.47 -12.03 -18.27
C GLU A 131 -3.20 -11.95 -19.62
N GLU A 132 -4.53 -11.79 -19.62
CA GLU A 132 -5.32 -11.53 -20.83
C GLU A 132 -4.88 -10.22 -21.49
N SER A 133 -4.72 -9.16 -20.72
CA SER A 133 -4.31 -7.84 -21.23
C SER A 133 -2.91 -7.87 -21.85
N LEU A 134 -1.98 -8.64 -21.27
CA LEU A 134 -0.65 -8.86 -21.84
C LEU A 134 -0.74 -9.66 -23.15
N SER A 135 -1.62 -10.66 -23.22
CA SER A 135 -1.86 -11.40 -24.47
C SER A 135 -2.46 -10.50 -25.56
N VAL A 136 -3.37 -9.59 -25.21
CA VAL A 136 -3.93 -8.62 -26.17
C VAL A 136 -2.83 -7.66 -26.65
N LEU A 137 -1.99 -7.17 -25.73
CA LEU A 137 -0.84 -6.33 -26.05
C LEU A 137 0.13 -6.99 -27.03
N ASP A 138 0.41 -8.29 -26.86
CA ASP A 138 1.27 -9.06 -27.75
C ASP A 138 0.67 -9.20 -29.17
N SER A 139 -0.66 -9.22 -29.27
CA SER A 139 -1.37 -9.35 -30.55
C SER A 139 -1.65 -8.02 -31.25
N ASP A 140 -1.64 -6.91 -30.52
CA ASP A 140 -1.98 -5.59 -31.03
C ASP A 140 -0.75 -4.89 -31.64
N SER A 141 -0.54 -5.15 -32.94
CA SER A 141 0.55 -4.55 -33.72
C SER A 141 0.32 -3.08 -34.13
N SER A 142 -0.85 -2.50 -33.82
CA SER A 142 -1.18 -1.12 -34.20
C SER A 142 -0.56 -0.09 -33.25
N LEU A 143 -0.25 -0.48 -32.02
CA LEU A 143 0.29 0.41 -31.00
C LEU A 143 1.74 0.85 -31.30
N PRO A 144 2.08 2.12 -31.07
CA PRO A 144 3.47 2.57 -31.11
C PRO A 144 4.35 1.78 -30.13
N GLU A 145 5.59 1.48 -30.50
CA GLU A 145 6.52 0.67 -29.69
C GLU A 145 6.71 1.25 -28.28
N ALA A 146 6.79 2.58 -28.16
CA ALA A 146 6.90 3.26 -26.87
C ALA A 146 5.66 3.08 -26.00
N THR A 147 4.46 3.18 -26.59
CA THR A 147 3.17 2.98 -25.91
C THR A 147 3.02 1.53 -25.49
N SER A 148 3.31 0.58 -26.38
CA SER A 148 3.28 -0.86 -26.07
C SER A 148 4.23 -1.23 -24.93
N SER A 149 5.46 -0.70 -24.95
CA SER A 149 6.45 -0.91 -23.89
C SER A 149 5.99 -0.32 -22.56
N TYR A 150 5.39 0.87 -22.57
CA TYR A 150 4.85 1.51 -21.38
C TYR A 150 3.70 0.69 -20.77
N ILE A 151 2.75 0.25 -21.61
CA ILE A 151 1.61 -0.57 -21.18
C ILE A 151 2.10 -1.87 -20.55
N ARG A 152 3.01 -2.58 -21.22
CA ARG A 152 3.60 -3.83 -20.68
C ARG A 152 4.15 -3.64 -19.29
N ARG A 153 4.97 -2.60 -19.09
CA ARG A 153 5.59 -2.30 -17.80
C ARG A 153 4.55 -2.05 -16.70
N CYS A 154 3.45 -1.37 -17.01
CA CYS A 154 2.38 -1.12 -16.05
C CYS A 154 1.62 -2.40 -15.69
N LEU A 155 1.28 -3.24 -16.68
CA LEU A 155 0.58 -4.51 -16.47
C LEU A 155 1.46 -5.49 -15.67
N GLU A 156 2.73 -5.63 -16.03
CA GLU A 156 3.68 -6.50 -15.31
C GLU A 156 3.90 -6.03 -13.87
N ARG A 157 4.02 -4.71 -13.64
CA ARG A 157 4.13 -4.17 -12.27
C ARG A 157 2.92 -4.56 -11.43
N LEU A 158 1.71 -4.42 -11.97
CA LEU A 158 0.51 -4.83 -11.26
C LEU A 158 0.49 -6.34 -11.01
N LEU A 159 0.86 -7.16 -12.00
CA LEU A 159 0.96 -8.61 -11.86
C LEU A 159 1.94 -9.00 -10.73
N THR A 160 3.10 -8.35 -10.65
CA THR A 160 4.06 -8.54 -9.56
C THR A 160 3.47 -8.12 -8.22
N CYS A 161 2.84 -6.96 -8.13
CA CYS A 161 2.21 -6.49 -6.89
C CYS A 161 1.06 -7.40 -6.43
N LEU A 162 0.32 -8.02 -7.34
CA LEU A 162 -0.71 -9.00 -7.02
C LEU A 162 -0.10 -10.33 -6.58
N ARG A 163 0.86 -10.89 -7.30
CA ARG A 163 1.49 -12.18 -6.94
C ARG A 163 2.30 -12.11 -5.65
N GLU A 164 2.94 -10.98 -5.40
CA GLU A 164 3.75 -10.70 -4.21
C GLU A 164 3.04 -9.70 -3.28
N TYR A 165 1.71 -9.81 -3.14
CA TYR A 165 0.91 -8.87 -2.34
C TYR A 165 1.39 -8.75 -0.89
N GLU A 166 1.82 -9.85 -0.28
CA GLU A 166 2.40 -9.82 1.09
C GLU A 166 3.66 -8.97 1.21
N ARG A 167 4.42 -8.86 0.11
CA ARG A 167 5.67 -8.11 0.05
C ARG A 167 5.44 -6.63 -0.28
N HIS A 168 4.57 -6.36 -1.25
CA HIS A 168 4.34 -5.01 -1.75
C HIS A 168 3.27 -4.25 -0.95
N GLY A 169 2.29 -4.97 -0.40
CA GLY A 169 1.19 -4.39 0.35
C GLY A 169 0.19 -3.61 -0.50
N ARG A 170 -0.82 -3.07 0.17
CA ARG A 170 -1.97 -2.41 -0.45
C ARG A 170 -1.61 -1.18 -1.29
N SER A 171 -0.82 -0.26 -0.74
CA SER A 171 -0.50 1.03 -1.38
C SER A 171 0.17 0.85 -2.75
N ALA A 172 1.19 -0.03 -2.80
CA ALA A 172 1.87 -0.36 -4.04
C ALA A 172 0.93 -1.02 -5.08
N THR A 173 0.00 -1.87 -4.64
CA THR A 173 -1.02 -2.44 -5.53
C THR A 173 -2.02 -1.39 -6.02
N GLU A 174 -2.46 -0.46 -5.17
CA GLU A 174 -3.35 0.64 -5.55
C GLU A 174 -2.71 1.53 -6.63
N GLU A 175 -1.46 1.92 -6.44
CA GLU A 175 -0.69 2.70 -7.42
C GLU A 175 -0.53 1.92 -8.74
N ALA A 176 -0.23 0.62 -8.66
CA ALA A 176 -0.07 -0.22 -9.84
C ALA A 176 -1.37 -0.41 -10.61
N VAL A 177 -2.51 -0.56 -9.92
CA VAL A 177 -3.86 -0.59 -10.52
C VAL A 177 -4.13 0.71 -11.27
N GLN A 178 -3.86 1.85 -10.65
CA GLN A 178 -4.08 3.15 -11.28
C GLN A 178 -3.23 3.33 -12.54
N HIS A 179 -1.96 2.95 -12.49
CA HIS A 179 -1.08 2.99 -13.66
C HIS A 179 -1.51 2.04 -14.78
N ALA A 180 -1.93 0.82 -14.44
CA ALA A 180 -2.46 -0.14 -15.42
C ALA A 180 -3.74 0.38 -16.08
N TYR A 181 -4.65 0.97 -15.29
CA TYR A 181 -5.89 1.56 -15.80
C TYR A 181 -5.62 2.66 -16.83
N PHE A 182 -4.74 3.62 -16.50
CA PHE A 182 -4.40 4.70 -17.43
C PHE A 182 -3.59 4.21 -18.64
N ALA A 183 -2.77 3.18 -18.47
CA ALA A 183 -2.09 2.56 -19.60
C ALA A 183 -3.08 1.91 -20.58
N MET A 184 -4.09 1.21 -20.09
CA MET A 184 -5.16 0.66 -20.93
C MET A 184 -5.99 1.77 -21.59
N GLN A 185 -6.22 2.90 -20.91
CA GLN A 185 -6.84 4.07 -21.53
C GLN A 185 -5.99 4.65 -22.67
N ALA A 186 -4.67 4.73 -22.51
CA ALA A 186 -3.79 5.15 -23.60
C ALA A 186 -3.87 4.17 -24.78
N ALA A 187 -3.90 2.86 -24.50
CA ALA A 187 -4.08 1.83 -25.50
C ALA A 187 -5.41 1.99 -26.27
N GLU A 188 -6.50 2.28 -25.58
CA GLU A 188 -7.80 2.57 -26.20
C GLU A 188 -7.76 3.77 -27.14
N VAL A 189 -6.94 4.78 -26.87
CA VAL A 189 -6.83 5.97 -27.73
C VAL A 189 -5.94 5.72 -28.95
N GLU A 190 -4.90 4.91 -28.81
CA GLU A 190 -3.86 4.73 -29.83
C GLU A 190 -3.98 3.44 -30.65
N SER A 191 -4.79 2.47 -30.21
CA SER A 191 -5.00 1.18 -30.89
C SER A 191 -6.05 1.27 -32.00
N ASP A 192 -5.88 0.44 -33.04
CA ASP A 192 -6.92 0.16 -34.05
C ASP A 192 -8.08 -0.70 -33.49
N GLU A 193 -7.95 -1.25 -32.29
CA GLU A 193 -8.94 -2.07 -31.59
C GLU A 193 -9.42 -1.43 -30.26
N PRO A 194 -9.90 -0.17 -30.27
CA PRO A 194 -10.19 0.60 -29.05
C PRO A 194 -11.22 -0.08 -28.14
N SER A 195 -12.23 -0.75 -28.71
CA SER A 195 -13.27 -1.44 -27.94
C SER A 195 -12.75 -2.63 -27.12
N LYS A 196 -11.67 -3.29 -27.55
CA LYS A 196 -11.07 -4.38 -26.76
C LYS A 196 -10.38 -3.81 -25.52
N TRP A 197 -9.60 -2.75 -25.69
CA TRP A 197 -8.92 -2.06 -24.59
C TRP A 197 -9.89 -1.43 -23.60
N GLN A 198 -10.97 -0.83 -24.10
CA GLN A 198 -12.04 -0.31 -23.25
C GLN A 198 -12.64 -1.41 -22.36
N ARG A 199 -12.95 -2.57 -22.94
CA ARG A 199 -13.52 -3.70 -22.21
C ARG A 199 -12.58 -4.20 -21.11
N LEU A 200 -11.30 -4.37 -21.43
CA LEU A 200 -10.29 -4.77 -20.44
C LEU A 200 -10.20 -3.74 -19.30
N ARG A 201 -10.13 -2.44 -19.66
CA ARG A 201 -10.09 -1.33 -18.70
C ARG A 201 -11.29 -1.32 -17.75
N GLU A 202 -12.50 -1.50 -18.27
CA GLU A 202 -13.72 -1.54 -17.47
C GLU A 202 -13.74 -2.75 -16.52
N GLN A 203 -13.23 -3.89 -16.97
CA GLN A 203 -13.15 -5.11 -16.15
C GLN A 203 -12.14 -5.00 -15.00
N VAL A 204 -11.10 -4.15 -15.11
CA VAL A 204 -10.17 -3.90 -14.00
C VAL A 204 -10.89 -3.34 -12.78
N LEU A 205 -11.98 -2.58 -12.97
CA LEU A 205 -12.73 -1.95 -11.89
C LEU A 205 -13.67 -2.90 -11.15
N VAL A 206 -14.16 -3.95 -11.82
CA VAL A 206 -15.18 -4.87 -11.30
C VAL A 206 -14.73 -5.68 -10.07
N PRO A 207 -13.52 -6.27 -10.02
CA PRO A 207 -13.08 -7.05 -8.87
C PRO A 207 -12.59 -6.18 -7.70
N LEU A 208 -12.53 -4.86 -7.85
CA LEU A 208 -12.02 -3.95 -6.82
C LEU A 208 -13.15 -3.48 -5.90
N PRO A 209 -13.02 -3.62 -4.57
CA PRO A 209 -14.01 -3.05 -3.67
C PRO A 209 -14.00 -1.51 -3.73
N ALA A 210 -15.16 -0.91 -3.45
CA ALA A 210 -15.34 0.55 -3.46
C ALA A 210 -14.29 1.22 -2.55
N GLY A 211 -13.40 2.04 -3.15
CA GLY A 211 -12.37 2.79 -2.42
C GLY A 211 -10.91 2.39 -2.66
N ILE A 212 -10.60 1.38 -3.49
CA ILE A 212 -9.20 1.11 -3.95
C ILE A 212 -8.68 2.23 -4.84
N ILE A 213 -9.56 2.78 -5.66
CA ILE A 213 -9.23 3.92 -6.50
C ILE A 213 -9.42 5.14 -5.63
N SER A 214 -8.33 5.83 -5.32
CA SER A 214 -8.36 7.06 -4.52
C SER A 214 -9.37 8.05 -5.11
N GLY A 215 -10.00 8.88 -4.27
CA GLY A 215 -10.96 9.89 -4.73
C GLY A 215 -10.39 10.82 -5.80
N ALA A 216 -9.08 11.02 -5.85
CA ALA A 216 -8.40 11.77 -6.91
C ALA A 216 -8.42 11.02 -8.26
N ALA A 217 -8.21 9.71 -8.26
CA ALA A 217 -8.30 8.87 -9.45
C ALA A 217 -9.77 8.66 -9.89
N VAL A 218 -10.72 8.54 -8.95
CA VAL A 218 -12.16 8.52 -9.28
C VAL A 218 -12.59 9.83 -9.93
N ASN A 219 -12.11 10.98 -9.44
CA ASN A 219 -12.40 12.29 -10.04
C ASN A 219 -11.76 12.45 -11.44
N LEU A 220 -10.55 11.91 -11.66
CA LEU A 220 -9.91 11.88 -12.98
C LEU A 220 -10.63 10.94 -13.95
N ILE A 221 -11.09 9.77 -13.49
CA ILE A 221 -11.89 8.83 -14.28
C ILE A 221 -13.25 9.42 -14.62
N ALA A 222 -13.93 10.05 -13.65
CA ALA A 222 -15.18 10.78 -13.87
C ALA A 222 -15.01 11.97 -14.82
N ALA A 223 -13.88 12.67 -14.77
CA ALA A 223 -13.56 13.74 -15.71
C ALA A 223 -13.25 13.20 -17.11
N ALA A 224 -12.54 12.07 -17.22
CA ALA A 224 -12.20 11.42 -18.49
C ALA A 224 -13.39 10.71 -19.17
N THR A 225 -14.37 10.27 -18.39
CA THR A 225 -15.63 9.66 -18.88
C THR A 225 -16.77 10.67 -19.02
N GLY A 226 -16.59 11.90 -18.53
CA GLY A 226 -17.63 12.94 -18.41
C GLY A 226 -17.55 14.09 -19.42
N THR A 227 -16.60 14.10 -20.35
CA THR A 227 -16.59 15.05 -21.48
C THR A 227 -17.17 14.39 -22.71
N GLY A 228 -18.48 14.56 -22.89
CA GLY A 228 -19.13 14.44 -24.21
C GLY A 228 -18.78 15.61 -25.12
#